data_AF-A0A526Z4S1-F1
#
_entry.id   AF-A0A526Z4S1-F1
#
_cell.length_a   1.000
_cell.length_b   1.000
_cell.length_c   1.000
_cell.angle_alpha   90.00
_cell.angle_beta   90.00
_cell.angle_gamma   90.00
#
_symmetry.space_group_name_H-M   'P 1'
#
loop_
_entity.id
_entity.type
_entity.pdbx_description
1 polymer ?
#
loop_
_entity_poly.entity_id
_entity_poly.type
_entity_poly.pdbx_seq_one_letter_code
_entity_poly.pdbx_strand_id
1 'polypeptide(L)'
;VMDFLGREDIMREFTERTLFLPAHKGVLAGKIDYKTDDENVKASLDAFLKASGKIAPNAAALPAWKWGTPVYGALVTRISQVMAGELKLDEAFVRIDEDIKAQVAEASK
;
A
#
# COMPACT_ATOMS: atom_id res chain seq x y z
N VAL A 1 13.59 0.13 -22.25
CA VAL A 1 14.02 -0.39 -20.92
C VAL A 1 12.83 -0.79 -20.07
N MET A 2 11.81 0.07 -19.90
CA MET A 2 10.62 -0.27 -19.09
C MET A 2 9.90 -1.53 -19.56
N ASP A 3 9.80 -1.76 -20.88
CA ASP A 3 9.19 -2.99 -21.41
C ASP A 3 9.92 -4.26 -20.97
N PHE A 4 11.26 -4.22 -20.91
CA PHE A 4 12.06 -5.35 -20.42
C PHE A 4 11.82 -5.59 -18.93
N LEU A 5 11.87 -4.53 -18.11
CA LEU A 5 11.65 -4.63 -16.67
C LEU A 5 10.22 -5.07 -16.33
N GLY A 6 9.24 -4.72 -17.16
CA GLY A 6 7.85 -5.09 -16.98
C GLY A 6 7.49 -6.49 -17.47
N ARG A 7 8.41 -7.22 -18.12
CA ARG A 7 8.14 -8.60 -18.54
C ARG A 7 7.91 -9.50 -17.33
N GLU A 8 7.01 -10.46 -17.49
CA GLU A 8 6.66 -11.38 -16.43
C GLU A 8 7.86 -12.19 -15.92
N ASP A 9 8.72 -12.69 -16.81
CA ASP A 9 9.88 -13.49 -16.43
C ASP A 9 10.91 -12.68 -15.65
N ILE A 10 11.16 -11.43 -16.07
CA ILE A 10 12.06 -10.50 -15.37
C ILE A 10 11.48 -10.10 -14.01
N MET A 11 10.18 -9.78 -13.94
CA MET A 11 9.52 -9.45 -12.68
C MET A 11 9.45 -10.65 -11.73
N ARG A 12 9.27 -11.87 -12.24
CA ARG A 12 9.27 -13.11 -11.44
C ARG A 12 10.66 -13.35 -10.85
N GLU A 13 11.69 -13.30 -11.67
CA GLU A 13 13.07 -13.45 -11.20
C GLU A 13 13.40 -12.40 -10.11
N PHE A 14 13.07 -11.13 -10.37
CA PHE A 14 13.26 -10.06 -9.40
C PHE A 14 12.53 -10.34 -8.09
N THR A 15 11.25 -10.70 -8.17
CA THR A 15 10.39 -11.00 -7.02
C THR A 15 10.96 -12.13 -6.16
N GLU A 16 11.31 -13.25 -6.79
CA GLU A 16 11.80 -14.45 -6.12
C GLU A 16 13.15 -14.23 -5.44
N ARG A 17 14.06 -13.49 -6.08
CA ARG A 17 15.42 -13.24 -5.58
C ARG A 17 15.48 -12.13 -4.53
N THR A 18 14.58 -11.16 -4.60
CA THR A 18 14.58 -10.00 -3.68
C THR A 18 13.54 -10.10 -2.58
N LEU A 19 12.75 -11.18 -2.57
CA LEU A 19 11.68 -11.41 -1.60
C LEU A 19 10.59 -10.31 -1.65
N PHE A 20 10.42 -9.70 -2.83
CA PHE A 20 9.46 -8.63 -3.04
C PHE A 20 8.03 -9.18 -3.13
N LEU A 21 7.03 -8.38 -2.80
CA LEU A 21 5.62 -8.72 -3.02
C LEU A 21 5.19 -8.16 -4.38
N PRO A 22 4.91 -8.99 -5.40
CA PRO A 22 4.74 -8.50 -6.76
C PRO A 22 3.36 -7.82 -6.94
N ALA A 23 3.34 -6.73 -7.71
CA ALA A 23 2.10 -6.13 -8.23
C ALA A 23 1.76 -6.64 -9.65
N HIS A 24 2.67 -7.37 -10.30
CA HIS A 24 2.49 -7.85 -11.67
C HIS A 24 1.50 -9.02 -11.72
N LYS A 25 0.39 -8.84 -12.45
CA LYS A 25 -0.73 -9.81 -12.49
C LYS A 25 -0.32 -11.21 -12.97
N GLY A 26 0.54 -11.31 -14.00
CA GLY A 26 1.05 -12.60 -14.49
C GLY A 26 1.89 -13.36 -13.45
N VAL A 27 2.78 -12.64 -12.74
CA VAL A 27 3.56 -13.20 -11.62
C VAL A 27 2.63 -13.74 -10.53
N LEU A 28 1.64 -12.95 -10.11
CA LEU A 28 0.63 -13.30 -9.09
C LEU A 28 -0.28 -14.48 -9.49
N ALA A 29 -0.55 -14.66 -10.78
CA ALA A 29 -1.36 -15.77 -11.28
C ALA A 29 -0.60 -17.11 -11.30
N GLY A 30 0.74 -17.05 -11.32
CA GLY A 30 1.61 -18.23 -11.30
C GLY A 30 2.12 -18.58 -9.90
N LYS A 31 2.88 -19.67 -9.80
CA LYS A 31 3.64 -20.02 -8.59
C LYS A 31 4.84 -19.08 -8.45
N ILE A 32 5.08 -18.55 -7.25
CA ILE A 32 6.27 -17.77 -6.91
C ILE A 32 7.16 -18.64 -6.03
N ASP A 33 8.42 -18.81 -6.41
CA ASP A 33 9.40 -19.60 -5.66
C ASP A 33 10.44 -18.70 -4.99
N TYR A 34 10.07 -18.14 -3.84
CA TYR A 34 10.95 -17.25 -3.07
C TYR A 34 12.26 -17.93 -2.67
N LYS A 35 13.38 -17.31 -3.06
CA LYS A 35 14.72 -17.84 -2.82
C LYS A 35 15.20 -17.44 -1.43
N THR A 36 14.76 -18.20 -0.43
CA THR A 36 15.19 -18.07 0.96
C THR A 36 15.21 -19.43 1.64
N ASP A 37 16.14 -19.62 2.57
CA ASP A 37 16.23 -20.82 3.40
C ASP A 37 15.54 -20.63 4.77
N ASP A 38 15.09 -19.41 5.08
CA ASP A 38 14.37 -19.12 6.32
C ASP A 38 12.87 -19.42 6.17
N GLU A 39 12.41 -20.45 6.87
CA GLU A 39 11.02 -20.88 6.88
C GLU A 39 10.06 -19.80 7.42
N ASN A 40 10.53 -18.92 8.31
CA ASN A 40 9.71 -17.80 8.81
C ASN A 40 9.49 -16.76 7.71
N VAL A 41 10.49 -16.53 6.86
CA VAL A 41 10.38 -15.61 5.72
C VAL A 41 9.39 -16.17 4.70
N LYS A 42 9.49 -17.47 4.35
CA LYS A 42 8.51 -18.12 3.46
C LYS A 42 7.09 -17.99 3.98
N ALA A 43 6.86 -18.36 5.24
CA ALA A 43 5.54 -18.28 5.86
C ALA A 43 4.98 -16.85 5.87
N SER A 44 5.83 -15.84 6.13
CA SER A 44 5.44 -14.43 6.11
C SER A 44 5.06 -13.96 4.71
N LEU A 45 5.86 -14.29 3.70
CA LEU A 45 5.59 -13.92 2.31
C LEU A 45 4.29 -14.56 1.80
N ASP A 46 4.05 -15.83 2.12
CA ASP A 46 2.78 -16.50 1.82
C ASP A 46 1.58 -15.83 2.48
N ALA A 47 1.73 -15.38 3.73
CA ALA A 47 0.69 -14.67 4.44
C ALA A 47 0.38 -13.31 3.78
N PHE A 48 1.42 -12.54 3.41
CA PHE A 48 1.25 -11.26 2.72
C PHE A 48 0.65 -11.42 1.32
N LEU A 49 1.06 -12.44 0.55
CA LEU A 49 0.46 -12.76 -0.74
C LEU A 49 -1.04 -13.05 -0.59
N LYS A 50 -1.44 -13.85 0.40
CA LYS A 50 -2.86 -14.10 0.70
C LYS A 50 -3.61 -12.83 1.12
N ALA A 51 -2.96 -11.96 1.89
CA ALA A 51 -3.54 -10.69 2.33
C ALA A 51 -3.74 -9.70 1.18
N SER A 52 -2.87 -9.72 0.16
CA SER A 52 -2.97 -8.83 -1.01
C SER A 52 -4.31 -8.97 -1.75
N GLY A 53 -4.89 -10.17 -1.78
CA GLY A 53 -6.21 -10.44 -2.35
C GLY A 53 -7.39 -9.87 -1.55
N LYS A 54 -7.14 -9.34 -0.35
CA LYS A 54 -8.16 -8.76 0.55
C LYS A 54 -8.18 -7.23 0.53
N ILE A 55 -7.35 -6.59 -0.29
CA ILE A 55 -7.31 -5.13 -0.38
C ILE A 55 -8.64 -4.64 -0.96
N ALA A 56 -9.31 -3.73 -0.25
CA ALA A 56 -10.57 -3.16 -0.70
C ALA A 56 -10.36 -2.33 -1.99
N PRO A 57 -11.31 -2.34 -2.95
CA PRO A 57 -11.13 -1.65 -4.24
C PRO A 57 -10.82 -0.15 -4.11
N ASN A 58 -11.45 0.53 -3.15
CA ASN A 58 -11.19 1.94 -2.86
C ASN A 58 -9.77 2.17 -2.30
N ALA A 59 -9.27 1.27 -1.46
CA ALA A 59 -7.90 1.33 -0.96
C ALA A 59 -6.87 1.10 -2.08
N ALA A 60 -7.15 0.18 -3.00
CA ALA A 60 -6.29 -0.07 -4.16
C ALA A 60 -6.24 1.13 -5.13
N ALA A 61 -7.33 1.90 -5.23
CA ALA A 61 -7.41 3.10 -6.06
C ALA A 61 -6.74 4.33 -5.44
N LEU A 62 -6.59 4.36 -4.11
CA LEU A 62 -6.14 5.53 -3.36
C LEU A 62 -4.77 6.07 -3.79
N PRO A 63 -3.71 5.25 -3.99
CA PRO A 63 -2.38 5.77 -4.35
C PRO A 63 -2.33 6.56 -5.66
N ALA A 64 -3.17 6.18 -6.64
CA ALA A 64 -3.22 6.83 -7.95
C ALA A 64 -4.29 7.93 -8.02
N TRP A 65 -5.12 8.07 -6.99
CA TRP A 65 -6.16 9.08 -6.96
C TRP A 65 -5.56 10.47 -6.76
N LYS A 66 -6.07 11.48 -7.49
CA LYS A 66 -5.58 12.87 -7.38
C LYS A 66 -5.62 13.45 -5.97
N TRP A 67 -6.49 12.93 -5.11
CA TRP A 67 -6.62 13.34 -3.71
C TRP A 67 -5.99 12.35 -2.72
N GLY A 68 -5.16 11.42 -3.18
CA GLY A 68 -4.44 10.47 -2.32
C GLY A 68 -3.51 11.17 -1.33
N THR A 69 -2.74 12.18 -1.78
CA THR A 69 -1.83 12.95 -0.92
C THR A 69 -2.56 13.61 0.26
N PRO A 70 -3.67 14.35 0.05
CA PRO A 70 -4.45 14.88 1.17
C PRO A 70 -4.92 13.84 2.18
N VAL A 71 -5.42 12.69 1.68
CA VAL A 71 -5.89 11.60 2.55
C VAL A 71 -4.75 11.04 3.40
N TYR A 72 -3.60 10.71 2.80
CA TYR A 72 -2.47 10.17 3.56
C TYR A 72 -1.90 11.16 4.56
N GLY A 73 -1.80 12.45 4.19
CA GLY A 73 -1.30 13.49 5.07
C GLY A 73 -2.17 13.68 6.31
N ALA A 74 -3.49 13.74 6.13
CA ALA A 74 -4.45 13.87 7.23
C ALA A 74 -4.44 12.63 8.15
N LEU A 75 -4.44 11.42 7.57
CA LEU A 75 -4.40 10.18 8.34
C LEU A 75 -3.14 10.08 9.21
N VAL A 76 -1.95 10.29 8.63
CA VAL A 76 -0.68 10.20 9.36
C VAL A 76 -0.68 11.19 10.52
N THR A 77 -1.08 12.44 10.28
CA THR A 77 -1.07 13.49 11.29
C THR A 77 -2.03 13.17 12.44
N ARG A 78 -3.32 12.95 12.14
CA ARG A 78 -4.35 12.83 13.19
C ARG A 78 -4.28 11.52 13.95
N ILE A 79 -3.93 10.42 13.30
CA ILE A 79 -3.74 9.13 14.00
C ILE A 79 -2.52 9.19 14.92
N SER A 80 -1.44 9.88 14.51
CA SER A 80 -0.27 10.08 15.38
C SER A 80 -0.64 10.86 16.65
N GLN A 81 -1.48 11.89 16.53
CA GLN A 81 -1.99 12.64 17.69
C GLN A 81 -2.83 11.77 18.63
N VAL A 82 -3.64 10.85 18.09
CA VAL A 82 -4.40 9.89 18.91
C VAL A 82 -3.46 8.96 19.67
N MET A 83 -2.45 8.41 18.98
CA MET A 83 -1.45 7.54 19.62
C MET A 83 -0.65 8.26 20.70
N ALA A 84 -0.37 9.55 20.53
CA ALA A 84 0.31 10.40 21.51
C ALA A 84 -0.61 10.83 22.68
N GLY A 85 -1.92 10.57 22.60
CA GLY A 85 -2.90 11.02 23.60
C GLY A 85 -3.27 12.50 23.51
N GLU A 86 -2.89 13.18 22.43
CA GLU A 86 -3.17 14.60 22.17
C GLU A 86 -4.58 14.84 21.60
N LEU A 87 -5.21 13.79 21.07
CA LEU A 87 -6.51 13.83 20.42
C LEU A 87 -7.30 12.55 20.70
N LYS A 88 -8.61 12.64 20.92
CA LYS A 88 -9.43 11.42 20.99
C LYS A 88 -9.69 10.86 19.59
N LEU A 89 -9.91 9.55 19.49
CA LEU A 89 -10.15 8.89 18.21
C LEU A 89 -11.37 9.48 17.46
N ASP A 90 -12.47 9.73 18.16
CA ASP A 90 -13.68 10.29 17.54
C ASP A 90 -13.44 11.72 17.02
N GLU A 91 -12.67 12.52 17.76
CA GLU A 91 -12.27 13.88 17.33
C GLU A 91 -11.33 13.83 16.13
N ALA A 92 -10.44 12.84 16.08
CA ALA A 92 -9.52 12.65 14.97
C ALA A 92 -10.24 12.40 13.64
N PHE A 93 -11.31 11.61 13.63
CA PHE A 93 -12.09 11.38 12.41
C PHE A 93 -12.71 12.66 11.87
N VAL A 94 -13.26 13.51 12.74
CA VAL A 94 -13.79 14.82 12.35
C VAL A 94 -12.68 15.70 11.76
N ARG A 95 -11.52 15.76 12.44
CA ARG A 95 -10.37 16.55 11.97
C ARG A 95 -9.81 16.07 10.63
N ILE A 96 -9.76 14.76 10.40
CA ILE A 96 -9.31 14.19 9.12
C ILE A 96 -10.20 14.69 7.97
N ASP A 97 -11.51 14.68 8.15
CA ASP A 97 -12.46 15.14 7.13
C ASP A 97 -12.30 16.65 6.86
N GLU A 98 -12.16 17.46 7.91
CA GLU A 98 -11.90 18.91 7.81
C GLU A 98 -10.61 19.20 7.05
N ASP A 99 -9.51 18.53 7.39
CA ASP A 99 -8.19 18.72 6.76
C ASP A 99 -8.22 18.33 5.29
N ILE A 100 -8.83 17.19 4.95
CA ILE A 100 -8.96 16.75 3.56
C ILE A 100 -9.77 17.76 2.75
N LYS A 101 -10.91 18.23 3.27
CA LYS A 101 -11.74 19.26 2.60
C LYS A 101 -10.95 20.54 2.33
N ALA A 102 -10.21 21.02 3.33
CA ALA A 102 -9.41 22.23 3.21
C ALA A 102 -8.30 22.07 2.14
N GLN A 103 -7.58 20.95 2.15
CA GLN A 103 -6.50 20.70 1.19
C GLN A 103 -7.02 20.48 -0.24
N VAL A 104 -8.16 19.80 -0.38
CA VAL A 104 -8.82 19.64 -1.69
C VAL A 104 -9.27 20.99 -2.23
N ALA A 105 -9.84 21.86 -1.38
CA ALA A 105 -10.26 23.20 -1.77
C ALA A 105 -9.06 24.06 -2.19
N GLU A 106 -7.96 24.00 -1.45
CA GLU A 106 -6.74 24.76 -1.77
C GLU A 106 -6.11 24.29 -3.08
N ALA A 107 -5.98 22.99 -3.29
CA ALA A 107 -5.41 22.42 -4.51
C ALA A 107 -6.33 22.54 -5.74
N SER A 108 -7.58 23.00 -5.56
CA SER A 108 -8.53 23.25 -6.65
C SER A 108 -8.65 24.73 -7.02
N LYS A 109 -7.88 25.62 -6.39
CA LYS A 109 -7.74 27.03 -6.77
C LYS A 109 -6.74 27.18 -7.91
#